data_AF-A0A9E6WC98-F1
#
_entry.id   AF-A0A9E6WC98-F1
#
_cell.length_a   1.000
_cell.length_b   1.000
_cell.length_c   1.000
_cell.angle_alpha   90.00
_cell.angle_beta   90.00
_cell.angle_gamma   90.00
#
_symmetry.space_group_name_H-M   'P 1'
#
loop_
_entity.id
_entity.type
_entity.pdbx_description
1 polymer ?
#
loop_
_entity_poly.entity_id
_entity_poly.type
_entity_poly.pdbx_seq_one_letter_code
_entity_poly.pdbx_strand_id
1 'polypeptide(L)'
;MMTDRIAVDIKVPNQTRYLRLIGHIGENIARTLRDYGGDREKLAFDLNLVLTEAMANAIQHANEGNPAKEVHIEISIVSQRLIIRVFDFGTGFDVHQYIQPSHPLDEHGRGIYLIHTIMDEISY
;
A
#
# COMPACT_ATOMS: atom_id res chain seq x y z
N MET A 1 9.38 -24.16 -13.45
CA MET A 1 9.62 -22.71 -13.43
C MET A 1 9.75 -22.30 -11.97
N MET A 2 10.75 -21.50 -11.60
CA MET A 2 10.94 -21.04 -10.22
C MET A 2 10.02 -19.85 -9.99
N THR A 3 8.93 -20.05 -9.23
CA THR A 3 8.02 -18.99 -8.83
C THR A 3 8.78 -17.82 -8.22
N ASP A 4 8.49 -16.59 -8.66
CA ASP A 4 9.07 -15.40 -8.06
C ASP A 4 8.83 -15.38 -6.55
N ARG A 5 9.92 -15.22 -5.79
CA ARG A 5 9.89 -15.08 -4.33
C ARG A 5 10.37 -13.69 -3.98
N ILE A 6 9.47 -12.90 -3.41
CA ILE A 6 9.77 -11.57 -2.88
C ILE A 6 9.35 -11.55 -1.41
N ALA A 7 10.21 -11.01 -0.57
CA ALA A 7 9.93 -10.66 0.81
C ALA A 7 10.74 -9.41 1.14
N VAL A 8 10.04 -8.29 1.32
CA VAL A 8 10.59 -6.99 1.64
C VAL A 8 9.96 -6.52 2.94
N ASP A 9 10.81 -6.08 3.87
CA ASP A 9 10.43 -5.52 5.16
C ASP A 9 11.05 -4.12 5.27
N ILE A 10 10.21 -3.11 5.47
CA ILE A 10 10.61 -1.71 5.43
C ILE A 10 10.06 -0.99 6.65
N LYS A 11 10.94 -0.34 7.42
CA LYS A 11 10.56 0.63 8.43
C LYS A 11 10.86 2.03 7.92
N VAL A 12 9.86 2.90 7.96
CA VAL A 12 9.93 4.23 7.38
C VAL A 12 9.52 5.26 8.42
N PRO A 13 10.27 6.38 8.58
CA PRO A 13 9.84 7.43 9.48
C PRO A 13 8.46 7.97 9.09
N ASN A 14 7.67 8.35 10.09
CA ASN A 14 6.31 8.86 9.92
C ASN A 14 6.25 10.26 9.28
N GLN A 15 6.68 10.39 8.02
CA GLN A 15 6.82 11.67 7.33
C GLN A 15 6.50 11.52 5.83
N THR A 16 5.72 12.45 5.29
CA THR A 16 5.24 12.40 3.89
C THR A 16 6.35 12.48 2.84
N ARG A 17 7.55 12.96 3.21
CA ARG A 17 8.72 13.01 2.31
C ARG A 17 9.13 11.63 1.77
N TYR A 18 8.75 10.55 2.46
CA TYR A 18 9.09 9.19 2.07
C TYR A 18 8.04 8.51 1.18
N LEU A 19 6.88 9.13 0.94
CA LEU A 19 5.81 8.53 0.13
C LEU A 19 6.30 8.11 -1.27
N ARG A 20 7.04 8.99 -1.96
CA ARG A 20 7.58 8.68 -3.29
C ARG A 20 8.56 7.52 -3.29
N LEU A 21 9.37 7.40 -2.23
CA LEU A 21 10.31 6.30 -2.09
C LEU A 21 9.56 4.97 -2.03
N ILE A 22 8.51 4.89 -1.20
CA ILE A 22 7.72 3.67 -1.04
C ILE A 22 6.94 3.33 -2.31
N GLY A 23 6.34 4.33 -2.98
CA GLY A 23 5.70 4.11 -4.28
C GLY A 23 6.66 3.53 -5.32
N HIS A 24 7.87 4.08 -5.45
CA HIS A 24 8.89 3.56 -6.37
C HIS A 24 9.39 2.15 -6.01
N ILE A 25 9.39 1.77 -4.73
CA ILE A 25 9.70 0.37 -4.34
C ILE A 25 8.64 -0.56 -4.93
N GLY A 26 7.35 -0.21 -4.83
CA GLY A 26 6.26 -0.96 -5.45
C GLY A 26 6.44 -1.10 -6.96
N GLU A 27 6.71 0.00 -7.66
CA GLU A 27 6.94 -0.02 -9.11
C GLU A 27 8.08 -0.98 -9.50
N ASN A 28 9.20 -0.88 -8.79
CA ASN A 28 10.38 -1.69 -9.10
C ASN A 28 10.14 -3.19 -8.79
N ILE A 29 9.36 -3.50 -7.76
CA ILE A 29 8.91 -4.87 -7.48
C ILE A 29 8.12 -5.41 -8.67
N ALA A 30 7.09 -4.69 -9.13
CA ALA A 30 6.26 -5.10 -10.28
C ALA A 30 7.09 -5.35 -11.54
N ARG A 31 8.02 -4.43 -11.85
CA ARG A 31 8.91 -4.54 -13.02
C ARG A 31 9.92 -5.69 -12.93
N THR A 32 10.24 -6.16 -11.72
CA THR A 32 11.19 -7.26 -11.50
C THR A 32 10.53 -8.64 -11.60
N LEU A 33 9.19 -8.73 -11.57
CA LEU A 33 8.47 -10.01 -11.68
C LEU A 33 8.66 -10.64 -13.06
N ARG A 34 9.25 -11.83 -13.08
CA ARG A 34 9.48 -12.59 -14.32
C ARG A 34 8.26 -13.42 -14.69
N ASP A 35 7.60 -14.01 -13.70
CA ASP A 35 6.49 -14.95 -13.89
C ASP A 35 5.10 -14.28 -13.88
N TYR A 36 5.03 -12.94 -13.93
CA TYR A 36 3.76 -12.22 -14.05
C TYR A 36 3.27 -12.18 -15.51
N GLY A 37 2.11 -12.79 -15.76
CA GLY A 37 1.49 -12.88 -17.10
C GLY A 37 0.64 -11.67 -17.50
N GLY A 38 0.48 -10.67 -16.63
CA GLY A 38 -0.31 -9.46 -16.90
C GLY A 38 0.52 -8.27 -17.38
N ASP A 39 -0.13 -7.10 -17.42
CA ASP A 39 0.53 -5.83 -17.75
C ASP A 39 1.38 -5.35 -16.55
N ARG A 40 2.70 -5.45 -16.69
CA ARG A 40 3.66 -5.05 -15.63
C ARG A 40 3.66 -3.55 -15.36
N GLU A 41 3.40 -2.70 -16.35
CA GLU A 41 3.37 -1.25 -16.14
C GLU A 41 2.09 -0.84 -15.44
N LYS A 42 0.96 -1.48 -15.76
CA LYS A 42 -0.26 -1.33 -14.97
C LYS A 42 -0.04 -1.78 -13.53
N LEU A 43 0.56 -2.95 -13.32
CA LEU A 43 0.87 -3.43 -11.97
C LEU A 43 1.81 -2.46 -11.23
N ALA A 44 2.83 -1.92 -11.90
CA ALA A 44 3.74 -0.95 -11.29
C ALA A 44 3.00 0.32 -10.83
N PHE A 45 2.11 0.85 -11.67
CA PHE A 45 1.26 1.98 -11.31
C PHE A 45 0.34 1.65 -10.13
N ASP A 46 -0.32 0.49 -10.17
CA ASP A 46 -1.22 0.02 -9.12
C ASP A 46 -0.49 -0.12 -7.77
N LEU A 47 0.71 -0.71 -7.76
CA LEU A 47 1.51 -0.86 -6.54
C LEU A 47 2.02 0.48 -6.01
N ASN A 48 2.40 1.40 -6.89
CA ASN A 48 2.76 2.75 -6.48
C ASN A 48 1.61 3.41 -5.72
N LEU A 49 0.42 3.37 -6.31
CA LEU A 49 -0.76 4.02 -5.76
C LEU A 49 -1.19 3.39 -4.44
N VAL A 50 -1.32 2.07 -4.38
CA VAL A 50 -1.71 1.34 -3.16
C VAL A 50 -0.75 1.62 -2.01
N LEU A 51 0.56 1.53 -2.25
CA LEU A 51 1.55 1.76 -1.20
C LEU A 51 1.58 3.22 -0.74
N THR A 52 1.42 4.17 -1.66
CA THR A 52 1.39 5.60 -1.35
C THR A 52 0.17 5.94 -0.50
N GLU A 53 -1.01 5.47 -0.89
CA GLU A 53 -2.26 5.72 -0.16
C GLU A 53 -2.27 5.02 1.20
N ALA A 54 -1.80 3.76 1.29
CA ALA A 54 -1.73 3.05 2.56
C ALA A 54 -0.76 3.71 3.55
N MET A 55 0.41 4.16 3.07
CA MET A 55 1.36 4.90 3.91
C MET A 55 0.82 6.29 4.29
N ALA A 56 0.15 7.00 3.38
CA ALA A 56 -0.47 8.29 3.70
C ALA A 56 -1.53 8.16 4.79
N ASN A 57 -2.37 7.12 4.70
CA ASN A 57 -3.39 6.82 5.71
C ASN A 57 -2.75 6.54 7.08
N ALA A 58 -1.69 5.71 7.13
CA ALA A 58 -0.95 5.44 8.36
C ALA A 58 -0.35 6.72 8.97
N ILE A 59 0.20 7.62 8.15
CA ILE A 59 0.76 8.89 8.64
C ILE A 59 -0.32 9.81 9.21
N GLN A 60 -1.43 9.95 8.49
CA GLN A 60 -2.49 10.90 8.80
C GLN A 60 -3.36 10.46 9.99
N HIS A 61 -3.73 9.18 10.06
CA HIS A 61 -4.75 8.71 11.00
C HIS A 61 -4.19 8.01 12.24
N ALA A 62 -3.05 7.33 12.12
CA ALA A 62 -2.55 6.47 13.19
C ALA A 62 -1.42 7.10 14.01
N ASN A 63 -0.61 7.92 13.35
CA ASN A 63 0.58 8.46 13.96
C ASN A 63 0.46 9.94 14.36
N GLU A 64 -0.66 10.60 14.06
CA GLU A 64 -0.92 12.02 14.36
C GLU A 64 0.21 12.96 13.87
N GLY A 65 0.93 12.57 12.82
CA GLY A 65 2.12 13.28 12.37
C GLY A 65 3.31 13.28 13.34
N ASN A 66 3.30 12.46 14.41
CA ASN A 66 4.44 12.34 15.34
C ASN A 66 5.65 11.74 14.60
N PRO A 67 6.74 12.51 14.39
CA PRO A 67 7.88 12.07 13.59
C PRO A 67 8.75 11.01 14.30
N ALA A 68 8.54 10.76 15.60
CA ALA A 68 9.22 9.72 16.34
C ALA A 68 8.58 8.33 16.16
N LYS A 69 7.38 8.26 15.57
CA LYS A 69 6.75 6.99 15.16
C LYS A 69 7.28 6.56 13.79
N GLU A 70 7.13 5.27 13.51
CA GLU A 70 7.48 4.66 12.23
C GLU A 70 6.24 3.98 11.63
N VAL A 71 6.23 3.86 10.31
CA VAL A 71 5.31 2.98 9.57
C VAL A 71 6.12 1.77 9.14
N HIS A 72 5.61 0.57 9.41
CA HIS A 72 6.24 -0.68 8.99
C HIS A 72 5.44 -1.28 7.82
N ILE A 73 6.13 -1.62 6.74
CA ILE A 73 5.55 -2.13 5.50
C ILE A 73 6.19 -3.47 5.18
N GLU A 74 5.37 -4.49 4.97
CA GLU A 74 5.78 -5.78 4.42
C GLU A 74 5.21 -5.96 3.02
N ILE A 75 6.05 -6.40 2.09
CA ILE A 75 5.63 -6.77 0.73
C ILE A 75 6.15 -8.18 0.45
N SER A 76 5.25 -9.11 0.13
CA SER A 76 5.63 -10.50 -0.10
C SER A 76 4.84 -11.15 -1.23
N ILE A 77 5.43 -12.16 -1.87
CA ILE A 77 4.70 -13.04 -2.79
C ILE A 77 4.61 -14.43 -2.18
N VAL A 78 3.39 -14.88 -1.90
CA VAL A 78 3.09 -16.20 -1.31
C VAL A 78 2.02 -16.87 -2.14
N SER A 79 2.29 -18.08 -2.63
CA SER A 79 1.32 -18.86 -3.41
C SER A 79 0.68 -18.08 -4.58
N GLN A 80 1.50 -17.33 -5.32
CA GLN A 80 1.09 -16.45 -6.43
C GLN A 80 0.23 -15.24 -6.03
N ARG A 81 0.13 -14.92 -4.73
CA ARG A 81 -0.52 -13.71 -4.23
C ARG A 81 0.53 -12.70 -3.81
N LEU A 82 0.40 -11.46 -4.29
CA LEU A 82 1.13 -10.32 -3.74
C LEU A 82 0.40 -9.84 -2.48
N ILE A 83 1.10 -9.80 -1.36
CA ILE A 83 0.57 -9.41 -0.07
C ILE A 83 1.32 -8.18 0.39
N ILE A 84 0.58 -7.11 0.67
CA ILE A 84 1.08 -5.88 1.28
C ILE A 84 0.47 -5.78 2.68
N ARG A 85 1.30 -5.57 3.70
CA ARG A 85 0.86 -5.23 5.05
C ARG A 85 1.45 -3.90 5.44
N VAL A 86 0.63 -3.03 6.02
CA VAL A 86 1.05 -1.73 6.55
C VAL A 86 0.64 -1.70 8.01
N PHE A 87 1.63 -1.55 8.87
CA PHE A 87 1.47 -1.49 10.32
C PHE A 87 1.69 -0.06 10.79
N ASP A 88 0.79 0.40 11.64
CA ASP A 88 0.79 1.73 12.22
C ASP A 88 0.38 1.65 13.71
N PHE A 89 0.42 2.80 14.40
CA PHE A 89 0.08 2.88 15.83
C PHE A 89 -1.34 3.43 16.07
N GLY A 90 -2.24 3.24 15.11
CA GLY A 90 -3.61 3.71 15.17
C GLY A 90 -4.51 2.78 15.98
N THR A 91 -5.73 3.23 16.25
CA THR A 91 -6.78 2.41 16.89
C THR A 91 -7.43 1.42 15.93
N GLY A 92 -7.08 1.52 14.65
CA GLY A 92 -7.73 0.83 13.56
C GLY A 92 -9.05 1.42 13.12
N PHE A 93 -9.51 0.91 11.98
CA PHE A 93 -10.79 1.26 11.38
C PHE A 93 -11.42 0.02 10.75
N ASP A 94 -12.75 -0.02 10.73
CA ASP A 94 -13.47 -1.06 10.03
C ASP A 94 -13.50 -0.72 8.53
N VAL A 95 -12.74 -1.48 7.74
CA VAL A 95 -12.67 -1.36 6.27
C VAL A 95 -14.04 -1.57 5.61
N HIS A 96 -14.97 -2.27 6.27
CA HIS A 96 -16.32 -2.51 5.75
C HIS A 96 -17.32 -1.40 6.13
N GLN A 97 -17.00 -0.57 7.13
CA GLN A 97 -17.75 0.65 7.44
C GLN A 97 -17.32 1.83 6.58
N TYR A 98 -16.35 1.62 5.69
CA TYR A 98 -15.93 2.62 4.72
C TYR A 98 -17.10 3.00 3.79
N ILE A 99 -17.44 4.29 3.76
CA ILE A 99 -18.44 4.84 2.86
C ILE A 99 -17.70 5.37 1.63
N GLN A 100 -18.09 4.86 0.46
CA GLN A 100 -17.58 5.38 -0.81
C GLN A 100 -17.78 6.90 -0.88
N PRO A 101 -16.79 7.69 -1.33
CA PRO A 101 -16.91 9.14 -1.34
C PRO A 101 -18.01 9.52 -2.34
N SER A 102 -18.81 10.52 -2.01
CA SER A 102 -19.89 10.96 -2.90
C SER A 102 -19.36 11.67 -4.14
N HIS A 103 -18.14 12.21 -4.07
CA HIS A 103 -17.42 12.74 -5.22
C HIS A 103 -16.00 12.15 -5.36
N PRO A 104 -15.53 11.88 -6.59
CA PRO A 104 -14.16 11.39 -6.85
C PRO A 104 -13.04 12.31 -6.36
N LEU A 105 -13.35 13.60 -6.12
CA LEU A 105 -12.41 14.62 -5.67
C LEU A 105 -12.39 14.81 -4.15
N ASP A 106 -13.24 14.10 -3.41
CA ASP A 106 -13.23 14.18 -1.95
C ASP A 106 -11.91 13.62 -1.42
N GLU A 107 -11.13 14.45 -0.72
CA GLU A 107 -9.84 14.04 -0.16
C GLU A 107 -10.00 13.01 0.95
N HIS A 108 -11.14 13.04 1.65
CA HIS A 108 -11.44 12.11 2.73
C HIS A 108 -12.05 10.83 2.17
N GLY A 109 -11.34 9.72 2.34
CA GLY A 109 -11.80 8.38 1.96
C GLY A 109 -11.24 7.87 0.63
N ARG A 110 -10.85 8.76 -0.30
CA ARG A 110 -10.33 8.36 -1.63
C ARG A 110 -9.24 7.29 -1.56
N GLY A 111 -8.30 7.40 -0.62
CA GLY A 111 -7.22 6.43 -0.48
C GLY A 111 -7.71 5.00 -0.25
N ILE A 112 -8.67 4.81 0.66
CA ILE A 112 -9.26 3.49 0.93
C ILE A 112 -10.06 2.99 -0.28
N TYR A 113 -10.83 3.85 -0.95
CA TYR A 113 -11.52 3.50 -2.19
C TYR A 113 -10.58 3.04 -3.31
N LEU A 114 -9.44 3.72 -3.50
CA LEU A 114 -8.44 3.34 -4.49
C LEU A 114 -7.84 1.98 -4.17
N ILE A 115 -7.49 1.73 -2.91
CA ILE A 115 -6.97 0.44 -2.47
C ILE A 115 -8.02 -0.66 -2.73
N HIS A 116 -9.31 -0.43 -2.40
CA HIS A 116 -10.41 -1.35 -2.71
C HIS A 116 -10.63 -1.62 -4.20
N THR A 117 -10.36 -0.63 -5.05
CA THR A 117 -10.54 -0.78 -6.50
C THR A 117 -9.41 -1.58 -7.14
N ILE A 118 -8.23 -1.58 -6.52
CA ILE A 118 -7.00 -2.19 -7.07
C ILE A 118 -6.73 -3.58 -6.48
N MET A 119 -6.95 -3.76 -5.18
CA MET A 119 -6.62 -4.98 -4.46
C MET A 119 -7.80 -5.97 -4.47
N ASP A 120 -7.50 -7.25 -4.65
CA ASP A 120 -8.53 -8.31 -4.63
C ASP A 120 -9.12 -8.54 -3.22
N GLU A 121 -8.29 -8.43 -2.18
CA GLU A 121 -8.66 -8.67 -0.78
C GLU A 121 -8.02 -7.58 0.11
N ILE A 122 -8.79 -7.06 1.07
CA ILE A 122 -8.34 -6.07 2.07
C ILE A 122 -8.89 -6.47 3.44
N SER A 123 -8.07 -6.29 4.46
CA SER A 123 -8.40 -6.51 5.87
C SER A 123 -7.59 -5.55 6.74
N TYR A 124 -8.17 -5.13 7.86
CA TYR A 124 -7.49 -4.39 8.92
C TYR A 124 -7.56 -5.19 10.23
#